data_AF-A0A8X6S8V8-F1
#
_entry.id   AF-A0A8X6S8V8-F1
#
_cell.length_a   1.000
_cell.length_b   1.000
_cell.length_c   1.000
_cell.angle_alpha   90.00
_cell.angle_beta   90.00
_cell.angle_gamma   90.00
#
_symmetry.space_group_name_H-M   'P 1'
#
loop_
_entity.id
_entity.type
_entity.pdbx_description
1 polymer ?
#
loop_
_entity_poly.entity_id
_entity_poly.type
_entity_poly.pdbx_seq_one_letter_code
_entity_poly.pdbx_strand_id
1 'polypeptide(L)'
;MTSIREQQQEAIIITVEYQSVHAGHEMEVGKLNLHGDDRRNLAALLKAGVPSTKIIEDIQNKCLPTERLGLLTKKDLHNVSHSFKLDKAVLHSEDSISVDLQVKKMQRGSYNPILVYKSVGSALTNNLLIKKQDFILCIMTEVQLELLEIYGKNIIMMDSTHGTNQYGYLLTTVMGSGDQYSKREDTDKFFWRLIC
;
A
#
# COMPACT_ATOMS: atom_id res chain seq x y z
N MET A 1 12.25 8.05 68.54
CA MET A 1 12.23 9.43 68.00
C MET A 1 12.49 9.35 66.51
N THR A 2 11.42 9.31 65.73
CA THR A 2 11.46 9.29 64.27
C THR A 2 11.11 10.69 63.82
N SER A 3 11.99 11.37 63.07
CA SER A 3 11.61 12.61 62.40
C SER A 3 12.05 12.56 60.94
N ILE A 4 11.06 12.82 60.11
CA ILE A 4 10.94 12.55 58.69
C ILE A 4 11.74 13.61 57.92
N ARG A 5 12.52 13.17 56.91
CA ARG A 5 13.14 14.06 55.93
C ARG A 5 12.10 14.41 54.87
N GLU A 6 11.62 15.64 54.87
CA GLU A 6 10.80 16.19 53.80
C GLU A 6 11.66 16.32 52.53
N GLN A 7 11.29 15.57 51.48
CA GLN A 7 11.83 15.79 50.15
C GLN A 7 10.97 16.86 49.47
N GLN A 8 11.53 18.06 49.31
CA GLN A 8 10.92 19.10 48.50
C GLN A 8 11.11 18.76 47.02
N GLN A 9 10.01 18.54 46.31
CA GLN A 9 10.02 18.34 44.86
C GLN A 9 9.80 19.68 44.17
N GLU A 10 10.85 20.17 43.52
CA GLU A 10 10.88 21.46 42.85
C GLU A 10 10.03 21.41 41.57
N ALA A 11 8.98 22.23 41.51
CA ALA A 11 8.05 22.25 40.39
C ALA A 11 8.65 23.02 39.20
N ILE A 12 8.93 22.32 38.10
CA ILE A 12 9.41 22.91 36.85
C ILE A 12 8.22 23.51 36.12
N ILE A 13 8.17 24.85 36.04
CA ILE A 13 7.19 25.58 35.24
C ILE A 13 7.71 25.68 33.81
N ILE A 14 6.98 25.08 32.86
CA ILE A 14 7.27 25.17 31.43
C ILE A 14 6.37 26.25 30.84
N THR A 15 6.97 27.33 30.38
CA THR A 15 6.28 28.41 29.66
C THR A 15 6.43 28.17 28.16
N VAL A 16 5.31 28.13 27.44
CA VAL A 16 5.28 28.05 25.98
C VAL A 16 4.56 29.27 25.42
N GLU A 17 5.09 29.82 24.33
CA GLU A 17 4.43 30.88 23.57
C GLU A 17 3.75 30.29 22.34
N TYR A 18 2.47 30.62 22.16
CA TYR A 18 1.69 30.17 21.02
C TYR A 18 1.94 31.09 19.83
N GLN A 19 2.55 30.56 18.77
CA GLN A 19 2.68 31.23 17.49
C GLN A 19 1.52 30.80 16.58
N SER A 20 0.54 31.68 16.39
CA SER A 20 -0.63 31.41 15.54
C SER A 20 -0.33 31.46 14.03
N VAL A 21 0.79 32.05 13.63
CA VAL A 21 1.13 32.30 12.22
C VAL A 21 2.45 31.59 11.89
N HIS A 22 2.39 30.64 10.96
CA HIS A 22 3.58 29.99 10.45
C HIS A 22 4.39 30.98 9.62
N ALA A 23 5.63 31.26 10.02
CA ALA A 23 6.51 32.14 9.27
C ALA A 23 7.02 31.40 8.02
N GLY A 24 6.62 31.85 6.83
CA GLY A 24 7.16 31.34 5.55
C GLY A 24 6.14 30.91 4.50
N HIS A 25 4.83 30.92 4.79
CA HIS A 25 3.79 30.77 3.77
C HIS A 25 2.47 31.43 4.20
N GLU A 26 1.68 31.86 3.22
CA GLU A 26 0.33 32.34 3.48
C GLU A 26 -0.57 31.18 3.96
N MET A 27 -1.67 31.52 4.62
CA MET A 27 -2.66 30.55 5.06
C MET A 27 -3.43 30.03 3.84
N GLU A 28 -3.03 28.88 3.33
CA GLU A 28 -3.70 28.21 2.22
C GLU A 28 -4.84 27.33 2.74
N VAL A 29 -6.07 27.62 2.32
CA VAL A 29 -7.26 26.85 2.71
C VAL A 29 -7.07 25.35 2.44
N GLY A 30 -6.44 24.96 1.33
CA GLY A 30 -6.19 23.55 0.98
C GLY A 30 -5.27 22.80 1.95
N LYS A 31 -4.44 23.51 2.73
CA LYS A 31 -3.55 22.92 3.74
C LYS A 31 -4.23 22.73 5.10
N LEU A 32 -5.45 23.25 5.28
CA LEU A 32 -6.23 23.04 6.51
C LEU A 32 -6.64 21.57 6.64
N ASN A 33 -6.89 21.13 7.87
CA ASN A 33 -7.46 19.81 8.11
C ASN A 33 -8.93 19.78 7.67
N LEU A 34 -9.37 18.64 7.12
CA LEU A 34 -10.80 18.38 6.90
C LEU A 34 -11.54 18.26 8.24
N HIS A 35 -12.76 18.77 8.28
CA HIS A 35 -13.61 18.65 9.47
C HIS A 35 -13.93 17.17 9.76
N GLY A 36 -14.16 16.84 11.04
CA GLY A 36 -14.42 15.46 11.46
C GLY A 36 -15.66 14.86 10.79
N ASP A 37 -16.72 15.66 10.62
CA ASP A 37 -17.94 15.25 9.91
C ASP A 37 -17.72 14.99 8.42
N ASP A 38 -16.98 15.86 7.75
CA ASP A 38 -16.65 15.69 6.34
C ASP A 38 -15.89 14.40 6.11
N ARG A 39 -14.90 14.12 6.98
CA ARG A 39 -14.14 12.86 6.93
C ARG A 39 -15.02 11.64 7.11
N ARG A 40 -16.03 11.68 7.99
CA ARG A 40 -17.01 10.60 8.17
C ARG A 40 -17.87 10.39 6.93
N ASN A 41 -18.35 11.47 6.33
CA ASN A 41 -19.18 11.41 5.12
C ASN A 41 -18.39 10.84 3.93
N LEU A 42 -17.15 11.30 3.75
CA LEU A 42 -16.24 10.77 2.74
C LEU A 42 -15.95 9.28 2.97
N ALA A 43 -15.70 8.87 4.21
CA ALA A 43 -15.51 7.47 4.56
C ALA A 43 -16.73 6.60 4.23
N ALA A 44 -17.95 7.12 4.45
CA ALA A 44 -19.18 6.41 4.08
C ALA A 44 -19.30 6.18 2.56
N LEU A 45 -19.00 7.20 1.76
CA LEU A 45 -18.98 7.10 0.29
C LEU A 45 -17.93 6.11 -0.21
N LEU A 46 -16.72 6.16 0.35
CA LEU A 46 -15.63 5.23 0.04
C LEU A 46 -16.01 3.78 0.42
N LYS A 47 -16.64 3.59 1.59
CA LYS A 47 -17.12 2.29 2.05
C LYS A 47 -18.21 1.72 1.14
N ALA A 48 -19.07 2.58 0.59
CA ALA A 48 -20.08 2.22 -0.41
C ALA A 48 -19.49 1.90 -1.80
N GLY A 49 -18.17 2.07 -1.99
CA GLY A 49 -17.48 1.73 -3.23
C GLY A 49 -17.57 2.79 -4.32
N VAL A 50 -17.94 4.03 -3.96
CA VAL A 50 -17.98 5.14 -4.93
C VAL A 50 -16.55 5.48 -5.36
N PRO A 51 -16.24 5.59 -6.67
CA PRO A 51 -14.90 5.92 -7.14
C PRO A 51 -14.43 7.29 -6.63
N SER A 52 -13.17 7.38 -6.20
CA SER A 52 -12.58 8.60 -5.66
C SER A 52 -12.68 9.81 -6.60
N THR A 53 -12.59 9.61 -7.92
CA THR A 53 -12.76 10.67 -8.91
C THR A 53 -14.16 11.27 -8.88
N LYS A 54 -15.18 10.40 -8.83
CA LYS A 54 -16.57 10.83 -8.73
C LYS A 54 -16.86 11.56 -7.43
N ILE A 55 -16.30 11.10 -6.30
CA ILE A 55 -16.45 11.79 -5.01
C ILE A 55 -15.87 13.21 -5.08
N ILE A 56 -14.69 13.37 -5.67
CA ILE A 56 -14.04 14.67 -5.82
C ILE A 56 -14.90 15.58 -6.71
N GLU A 57 -15.32 15.12 -7.88
CA GLU A 57 -16.15 15.88 -8.82
C GLU A 57 -17.48 16.30 -8.18
N ASP A 58 -18.20 15.38 -7.54
CA ASP A 58 -19.50 15.64 -6.92
C ASP A 58 -19.41 16.69 -5.81
N ILE A 59 -18.30 16.71 -5.06
CA ILE A 59 -18.07 17.67 -3.98
C ILE A 59 -17.59 19.02 -4.52
N GLN A 60 -16.66 19.01 -5.47
CA GLN A 60 -16.16 20.23 -6.12
C GLN A 60 -17.28 21.00 -6.84
N ASN A 61 -18.27 20.30 -7.38
CA ASN A 61 -19.44 20.92 -8.01
C ASN A 61 -20.44 21.52 -7.02
N LYS A 62 -20.38 21.14 -5.74
CA LYS A 62 -21.33 21.59 -4.69
C LYS A 62 -20.73 22.60 -3.73
N CYS A 63 -19.41 22.59 -3.58
CA CYS A 63 -18.68 23.46 -2.68
C CYS A 63 -18.09 24.67 -3.40
N LEU A 64 -17.88 25.74 -2.65
CA LEU A 64 -17.15 26.89 -3.16
C LEU A 64 -15.64 26.60 -3.22
N PRO A 65 -14.89 27.18 -4.19
CA PRO A 65 -13.44 27.00 -4.28
C PRO A 65 -12.65 27.49 -3.06
N THR A 66 -13.30 28.26 -2.18
CA THR A 66 -12.74 28.78 -0.92
C THR A 66 -12.98 27.87 0.28
N GLU A 67 -13.72 26.78 0.11
CA GLU A 67 -13.99 25.80 1.16
C GLU A 67 -12.95 24.69 1.12
N ARG A 68 -12.44 24.27 2.29
CA ARG A 68 -11.48 23.15 2.37
C ARG A 68 -11.99 21.88 1.70
N LEU A 69 -13.30 21.63 1.82
CA LEU A 69 -13.97 20.48 1.23
C LEU A 69 -14.03 20.58 -0.32
N GLY A 70 -14.18 21.78 -0.87
CA GLY A 70 -14.08 22.03 -2.31
C GLY A 70 -12.67 21.85 -2.88
N LEU A 71 -11.64 21.81 -2.03
CA LEU A 71 -10.24 21.60 -2.42
C LEU A 71 -9.75 20.16 -2.18
N LEU A 72 -10.67 19.19 -2.19
CA LEU A 72 -10.32 17.77 -2.00
C LEU A 72 -9.35 17.26 -3.05
N THR A 73 -8.38 16.48 -2.58
CA THR A 73 -7.42 15.77 -3.43
C THR A 73 -7.58 14.25 -3.28
N LYS A 74 -7.02 13.49 -4.24
CA LYS A 74 -6.93 12.02 -4.11
C LYS A 74 -6.17 11.61 -2.84
N LYS A 75 -5.18 12.39 -2.42
CA LYS A 75 -4.41 12.17 -1.20
C LYS A 75 -5.28 12.30 0.05
N ASP A 76 -6.19 13.27 0.08
CA ASP A 76 -7.14 13.42 1.19
C ASP A 76 -8.03 12.19 1.33
N LEU A 77 -8.58 11.69 0.23
CA LEU A 77 -9.40 10.48 0.23
C LEU A 77 -8.62 9.24 0.64
N HIS A 78 -7.35 9.12 0.24
CA HIS A 78 -6.46 8.06 0.70
C HIS A 78 -6.22 8.13 2.21
N ASN A 79 -5.91 9.32 2.74
CA ASN A 79 -5.72 9.52 4.18
C ASN A 79 -7.00 9.21 4.98
N VAL A 80 -8.18 9.57 4.44
CA VAL A 80 -9.48 9.19 5.00
C VAL A 80 -9.62 7.67 4.99
N SER A 81 -9.46 7.02 3.83
CA SER A 81 -9.53 5.55 3.70
C SER A 81 -8.67 4.84 4.75
N HIS A 82 -7.41 5.26 4.84
CA HIS A 82 -6.45 4.71 5.80
C HIS A 82 -6.89 4.93 7.25
N SER A 83 -7.30 6.16 7.61
CA SER A 83 -7.74 6.48 8.98
C SER A 83 -8.98 5.71 9.43
N PHE A 84 -9.85 5.32 8.48
CA PHE A 84 -11.06 4.53 8.74
C PHE A 84 -10.86 3.04 8.45
N LYS A 85 -9.63 2.59 8.15
CA LYS A 85 -9.28 1.19 7.80
C LYS A 85 -10.14 0.63 6.67
N LEU A 86 -10.45 1.47 5.68
CA LEU A 86 -11.21 1.08 4.49
C LEU A 86 -10.33 0.45 3.41
N ASP A 87 -9.00 0.50 3.57
CA ASP A 87 -8.05 -0.14 2.67
C ASP A 87 -8.21 -1.65 2.71
N LYS A 88 -8.94 -2.19 1.73
CA LYS A 88 -9.19 -3.63 1.56
C LYS A 88 -7.91 -4.45 1.31
N ALA A 89 -6.77 -3.78 1.11
CA ALA A 89 -5.48 -4.39 0.81
C ALA A 89 -4.71 -4.83 2.06
N VAL A 90 -4.99 -4.23 3.23
CA VAL A 90 -4.31 -4.56 4.49
C VAL A 90 -5.31 -5.27 5.39
N LEU A 91 -5.22 -6.59 5.47
CA LEU A 91 -6.14 -7.44 6.23
C LEU A 91 -5.73 -7.56 7.71
N HIS A 92 -4.48 -7.24 8.04
CA HIS A 92 -3.92 -7.30 9.38
C HIS A 92 -2.79 -6.28 9.55
N SER A 93 -2.53 -5.81 10.78
CA SER A 93 -1.46 -4.84 11.08
C SER A 93 -0.05 -5.40 10.94
N GLU A 94 0.07 -6.72 10.99
CA GLU A 94 1.30 -7.47 10.72
C GLU A 94 1.26 -7.97 9.27
N ASP A 95 2.21 -7.50 8.46
CA ASP A 95 2.22 -7.71 7.01
C ASP A 95 2.26 -9.19 6.63
N SER A 96 3.05 -9.98 7.37
CA SER A 96 3.16 -11.44 7.13
C SER A 96 1.82 -12.16 7.27
N ILE A 97 0.99 -11.75 8.24
CA ILE A 97 -0.37 -12.27 8.44
C ILE A 97 -1.31 -11.74 7.36
N SER A 98 -1.20 -10.45 6.99
CA SER A 98 -2.01 -9.86 5.93
C SER A 98 -1.82 -10.58 4.60
N VAL A 99 -0.56 -10.89 4.25
CA VAL A 99 -0.20 -11.68 3.05
C VAL A 99 -0.77 -13.09 3.12
N ASP A 100 -0.63 -13.78 4.25
CA ASP A 100 -1.18 -15.13 4.44
C ASP A 100 -2.72 -15.16 4.25
N LEU A 101 -3.43 -14.19 4.84
CA LEU A 101 -4.87 -14.05 4.65
C LEU A 101 -5.25 -13.80 3.19
N GLN A 102 -4.47 -12.98 2.48
CA GLN A 102 -4.71 -12.66 1.07
C GLN A 102 -4.46 -13.87 0.17
N VAL A 103 -3.39 -14.62 0.40
CA VAL A 103 -3.09 -15.88 -0.29
C VAL A 103 -4.21 -16.90 -0.07
N LYS A 104 -4.62 -17.13 1.19
CA LYS A 104 -5.71 -18.04 1.53
C LYS A 104 -7.04 -17.62 0.89
N LYS A 105 -7.31 -16.32 0.83
CA LYS A 105 -8.50 -15.78 0.16
C LYS A 105 -8.48 -16.08 -1.34
N MET A 106 -7.34 -15.91 -2.01
CA MET A 106 -7.18 -16.23 -3.43
C MET A 106 -7.31 -17.73 -3.69
N GLN A 107 -6.66 -18.58 -2.87
CA GLN A 107 -6.73 -20.04 -3.01
C GLN A 107 -8.15 -20.62 -2.78
N ARG A 108 -8.97 -19.97 -1.96
CA ARG A 108 -10.38 -20.35 -1.71
C ARG A 108 -11.36 -19.76 -2.72
N GLY A 109 -10.92 -18.82 -3.54
CA GLY A 109 -11.75 -18.18 -4.55
C GLY A 109 -12.06 -19.12 -5.73
N SER A 110 -12.93 -18.67 -6.64
CA SER A 110 -13.16 -19.35 -7.91
C SER A 110 -11.96 -19.32 -8.85
N TYR A 111 -10.97 -18.47 -8.54
CA TYR A 111 -9.78 -18.22 -9.32
C TYR A 111 -8.56 -18.10 -8.41
N ASN A 112 -7.52 -18.90 -8.69
CA ASN A 112 -6.32 -18.99 -7.86
C ASN A 112 -5.04 -18.73 -8.67
N PRO A 113 -4.46 -17.52 -8.61
CA PRO A 113 -3.21 -17.20 -9.29
C PRO A 113 -1.94 -17.65 -8.53
N ILE A 114 -2.07 -18.32 -7.37
CA ILE A 114 -0.94 -18.68 -6.52
C ILE A 114 -0.31 -19.99 -7.00
N LEU A 115 0.91 -19.91 -7.52
CA LEU A 115 1.68 -21.07 -8.00
C LEU A 115 2.43 -21.76 -6.85
N VAL A 116 3.09 -20.96 -6.00
CA VAL A 116 3.87 -21.44 -4.85
C VAL A 116 3.68 -20.46 -3.72
N TYR A 117 3.44 -20.96 -2.51
CA TYR A 117 3.43 -20.13 -1.31
C TYR A 117 4.10 -20.84 -0.15
N LYS A 118 4.98 -20.12 0.54
CA LYS A 118 5.62 -20.52 1.78
C LYS A 118 5.67 -19.33 2.73
N SER A 119 4.97 -19.44 3.84
CA SER A 119 5.07 -18.47 4.93
C SER A 119 6.34 -18.67 5.75
N VAL A 120 6.80 -17.61 6.41
CA VAL A 120 7.90 -17.68 7.37
C VAL A 120 7.55 -18.68 8.49
N GLY A 121 8.49 -19.54 8.84
CA GLY A 121 8.34 -20.58 9.86
C GLY A 121 7.75 -21.89 9.36
N SER A 122 7.14 -21.90 8.17
CA SER A 122 6.68 -23.13 7.51
C SER A 122 7.82 -23.84 6.77
N ALA A 123 7.69 -25.15 6.55
CA ALA A 123 8.62 -25.93 5.74
C ALA A 123 7.97 -26.28 4.41
N LEU A 124 8.68 -26.12 3.29
CA LEU A 124 8.30 -26.74 2.03
C LEU A 124 8.80 -28.18 2.07
N THR A 125 7.91 -29.16 1.95
CA THR A 125 8.20 -30.56 2.28
C THR A 125 9.28 -31.22 1.44
N ASN A 126 9.72 -30.61 0.33
CA ASN A 126 10.61 -31.27 -0.65
C ASN A 126 11.81 -30.41 -1.11
N ASN A 127 12.25 -29.40 -0.35
CA ASN A 127 13.39 -28.57 -0.78
C ASN A 127 14.38 -28.28 0.36
N LEU A 128 15.54 -28.93 0.31
CA LEU A 128 16.63 -28.79 1.29
C LEU A 128 17.29 -27.40 1.30
N LEU A 129 17.13 -26.62 0.22
CA LEU A 129 17.75 -25.31 0.10
C LEU A 129 16.91 -24.18 0.71
N ILE A 130 15.60 -24.41 0.89
CA ILE A 130 14.67 -23.41 1.42
C ILE A 130 14.55 -23.60 2.94
N LYS A 131 15.07 -22.63 3.69
CA LYS A 131 15.10 -22.65 5.16
C LYS A 131 13.76 -22.21 5.73
N LYS A 132 13.47 -22.55 6.98
CA LYS A 132 12.19 -22.18 7.62
C LYS A 132 11.94 -20.67 7.65
N GLN A 133 12.99 -19.87 7.84
CA GLN A 133 12.90 -18.41 7.88
C GLN A 133 12.60 -17.77 6.52
N ASP A 134 12.77 -18.49 5.41
CA ASP A 134 12.57 -17.91 4.09
C ASP A 134 11.06 -17.69 3.83
N PHE A 135 10.74 -16.60 3.16
CA PHE A 135 9.42 -16.35 2.59
C PHE A 135 9.47 -16.64 1.08
N ILE A 136 8.41 -17.19 0.51
CA ILE A 136 8.30 -17.39 -0.95
C ILE A 136 6.85 -17.18 -1.38
N LEU A 137 6.64 -16.36 -2.42
CA LEU A 137 5.35 -16.18 -3.06
C LEU A 137 5.50 -16.10 -4.60
N CYS A 138 5.20 -17.21 -5.27
CA CYS A 138 5.08 -17.22 -6.72
C CYS A 138 3.62 -17.03 -7.10
N ILE A 139 3.32 -15.94 -7.81
CA ILE A 139 1.99 -15.59 -8.29
C ILE A 139 2.04 -15.35 -9.80
N MET A 140 1.05 -15.84 -10.52
CA MET A 140 0.91 -15.64 -11.96
C MET A 140 -0.57 -15.73 -12.34
N THR A 141 -1.09 -14.74 -13.08
CA THR A 141 -2.47 -14.83 -13.59
C THR A 141 -2.56 -15.71 -14.84
N GLU A 142 -3.75 -16.21 -15.17
CA GLU A 142 -3.99 -16.98 -16.42
C GLU A 142 -3.55 -16.21 -17.66
N VAL A 143 -3.90 -14.92 -17.75
CA VAL A 143 -3.44 -14.05 -18.86
C VAL A 143 -1.91 -13.95 -18.88
N GLN A 144 -1.26 -13.96 -17.72
CA GLN A 144 0.20 -13.95 -17.65
C GLN A 144 0.81 -15.25 -18.14
N LEU A 145 0.19 -16.38 -17.79
CA LEU A 145 0.57 -17.70 -18.27
C LEU A 145 0.44 -17.79 -19.79
N GLU A 146 -0.70 -17.38 -20.35
CA GLU A 146 -0.92 -17.37 -21.80
C GLU A 146 0.13 -16.52 -22.51
N LEU A 147 0.41 -15.31 -22.01
CA LEU A 147 1.43 -14.44 -22.58
C LEU A 147 2.84 -15.04 -22.45
N LEU A 148 3.14 -15.75 -21.36
CA LEU A 148 4.39 -16.48 -21.20
C LEU A 148 4.49 -17.67 -22.18
N GLU A 149 3.40 -18.38 -22.46
CA GLU A 149 3.36 -19.46 -23.45
C GLU A 149 3.51 -18.95 -24.89
N ILE A 150 3.06 -17.72 -25.16
CA ILE A 150 3.21 -17.06 -26.46
C ILE A 150 4.64 -16.55 -26.64
N TYR A 151 5.16 -15.76 -25.70
CA TYR A 151 6.40 -15.00 -25.86
C TYR A 151 7.62 -15.60 -25.14
N GLY A 152 7.42 -16.48 -24.17
CA GLY A 152 8.48 -17.09 -23.37
C GLY A 152 9.24 -18.23 -24.07
N LYS A 153 8.93 -18.54 -25.33
CA LYS A 153 9.54 -19.66 -26.07
C LYS A 153 10.97 -19.39 -26.54
N ASN A 154 11.31 -18.13 -26.82
CA ASN A 154 12.62 -17.77 -27.37
C ASN A 154 13.55 -17.20 -26.30
N ILE A 155 13.14 -16.11 -25.65
CA ILE A 155 13.97 -15.42 -24.66
C ILE A 155 13.11 -15.16 -23.43
N ILE A 156 13.57 -15.68 -22.29
CA ILE A 156 13.06 -15.34 -20.97
C ILE A 156 14.11 -14.46 -20.29
N MET A 157 13.71 -13.27 -19.89
CA MET A 157 14.51 -12.36 -19.07
C MET A 157 14.06 -12.49 -17.63
N MET A 158 15.01 -12.65 -16.72
CA MET A 158 14.74 -12.66 -15.28
C MET A 158 15.49 -11.49 -14.66
N ASP A 159 14.77 -10.58 -14.05
CA ASP A 159 15.36 -9.45 -13.32
C ASP A 159 14.99 -9.54 -11.85
N SER A 160 15.93 -9.21 -10.95
CA SER A 160 15.70 -9.26 -9.51
C SER A 160 16.04 -7.93 -8.87
N THR A 161 15.05 -7.34 -8.22
CA THR A 161 15.17 -6.02 -7.59
C THR A 161 15.42 -6.16 -6.09
N HIS A 162 16.55 -5.61 -5.64
CA HIS A 162 16.92 -5.59 -4.22
C HIS A 162 16.46 -4.30 -3.54
N GLY A 163 16.15 -4.37 -2.24
CA GLY A 163 15.87 -3.19 -1.42
C GLY A 163 14.54 -2.49 -1.69
N THR A 164 13.60 -3.17 -2.34
CA THR A 164 12.29 -2.60 -2.72
C THR A 164 11.23 -2.70 -1.62
N ASN A 165 11.55 -3.32 -0.48
CA ASN A 165 10.69 -3.42 0.70
C ASN A 165 11.51 -3.35 1.99
N GLN A 166 10.83 -3.03 3.10
CA GLN A 166 11.41 -2.91 4.44
C GLN A 166 11.98 -4.22 5.02
N TYR A 167 11.62 -5.36 4.43
CA TYR A 167 12.00 -6.70 4.90
C TYR A 167 13.21 -7.28 4.18
N GLY A 168 13.71 -6.61 3.13
CA GLY A 168 14.82 -7.11 2.32
C GLY A 168 14.46 -8.30 1.41
N TYR A 169 13.18 -8.59 1.19
CA TYR A 169 12.77 -9.62 0.23
C TYR A 169 13.12 -9.22 -1.22
N LEU A 170 13.36 -10.21 -2.05
CA LEU A 170 13.78 -10.06 -3.44
C LEU A 170 12.56 -10.13 -4.37
N LEU A 171 12.22 -9.04 -5.05
CA LEU A 171 11.23 -9.12 -6.12
C LEU A 171 11.94 -9.53 -7.41
N THR A 172 11.81 -10.79 -7.80
CA THR A 172 12.19 -11.29 -9.13
C THR A 172 11.06 -11.04 -10.13
N THR A 173 11.35 -10.86 -11.40
CA THR A 173 10.37 -10.60 -12.46
C THR A 173 10.80 -11.38 -13.69
N VAL A 174 9.90 -12.20 -14.23
CA VAL A 174 10.17 -13.06 -15.38
C VAL A 174 9.46 -12.49 -16.61
N MET A 175 10.17 -12.09 -17.66
CA MET A 175 9.63 -11.46 -18.87
C MET A 175 9.92 -12.30 -20.13
N GLY A 176 8.95 -12.41 -21.03
CA GLY A 176 9.17 -12.96 -22.37
C GLY A 176 9.51 -11.86 -23.38
N SER A 177 10.40 -12.14 -24.33
CA SER A 177 10.63 -11.25 -25.48
C SER A 177 9.67 -11.62 -26.62
N GLY A 178 8.86 -10.67 -27.08
CA GLY A 178 8.05 -10.87 -28.27
C GLY A 178 8.87 -10.66 -29.55
N ASP A 179 9.10 -11.73 -30.32
CA ASP A 179 9.58 -11.60 -31.70
C ASP A 179 8.43 -11.13 -32.61
N GLN A 180 8.13 -9.84 -32.55
CA GLN A 180 7.48 -9.11 -33.64
C GLN A 180 8.53 -8.18 -34.27
N TYR A 181 9.66 -8.75 -34.69
CA TYR A 181 10.64 -8.06 -35.52
C TYR A 181 10.12 -7.99 -36.97
N SER A 182 9.21 -7.06 -37.23
CA SER A 182 9.27 -6.27 -38.46
C SER A 182 8.59 -4.91 -38.27
N LYS A 183 9.44 -3.89 -38.04
CA LYS A 183 9.15 -2.46 -38.20
C LYS A 183 7.93 -1.92 -37.44
N ARG A 184 8.14 -1.54 -36.18
CA ARG A 184 7.69 -0.24 -35.65
C ARG A 184 8.47 0.07 -34.39
N GLU A 185 9.02 1.28 -34.36
CA GLU A 185 9.49 1.92 -33.13
C GLU A 185 8.34 1.96 -32.12
N ASP A 186 8.73 1.94 -30.85
CA ASP A 186 7.93 1.96 -29.63
C ASP A 186 7.59 0.62 -28.97
N THR A 187 8.10 0.53 -27.75
CA THR A 187 8.36 -0.65 -26.94
C THR A 187 7.17 -1.05 -26.08
N ASP A 188 6.49 -2.13 -26.43
CA ASP A 188 5.56 -2.80 -25.53
C ASP A 188 6.32 -3.76 -24.60
N LYS A 189 6.81 -3.23 -23.48
CA LYS A 189 7.38 -4.01 -22.38
C LYS A 189 6.26 -4.44 -21.44
N PHE A 190 5.96 -5.74 -21.38
CA PHE A 190 4.98 -6.29 -20.43
C PHE A 190 5.67 -6.69 -19.12
N PHE A 191 5.14 -6.19 -18.00
CA PHE A 191 5.67 -6.40 -16.65
C PHE A 191 5.05 -7.63 -15.97
N TRP A 192 5.90 -8.44 -15.34
CA TRP A 192 5.50 -9.57 -14.50
C TRP A 192 6.04 -9.35 -13.08
N ARG A 193 5.53 -10.06 -12.06
CA ARG A 193 6.01 -9.93 -10.67
C ARG A 193 6.10 -11.29 -9.99
N LEU A 194 7.29 -11.69 -9.58
CA LEU A 194 7.58 -12.85 -8.74
C LEU A 194 8.17 -12.34 -7.41
N ILE A 195 7.37 -12.29 -6.34
CA ILE A 195 7.86 -11.80 -5.04
C ILE A 195 8.52 -12.98 -4.31
N CYS A 196 9.85 -13.03 -4.30
CA CYS A 196 10.65 -13.98 -3.52
C CYS A 196 11.03 -13.39 -2.17
#